data_AF-A0A947P8B7-F1
#
_entry.id   AF-A0A947P8B7-F1
#
_cell.length_a   1.000
_cell.length_b   1.000
_cell.length_c   1.000
_cell.angle_alpha   90.00
_cell.angle_beta   90.00
_cell.angle_gamma   90.00
#
_symmetry.space_group_name_H-M   'P 1'
#
loop_
_entity.id
_entity.type
_entity.pdbx_description
1 polymer ?
#
loop_
_entity_poly.entity_id
_entity_poly.type
_entity_poly.pdbx_seq_one_letter_code
_entity_poly.pdbx_strand_id
1 'polypeptide(L)'
;MPSTWTKSLIELIRWTSADLPRDVETALRKARRREKPQSPARWALETILDNIRLARARGAPLCQDTGTLLFYCEVPLRFDTRRLTAAIHAAVRQATGQGSLRPNTIDPLTGCSCAPALQRVPPK
;
A
#
# COMPACT_ATOMS: atom_id res chain seq x y z
N MET A 1 -6.32 -20.30 -12.63
CA MET A 1 -7.29 -20.31 -11.52
C MET A 1 -6.82 -19.32 -10.45
N PRO A 2 -7.64 -18.35 -10.02
CA PRO A 2 -7.29 -17.51 -8.88
C PRO A 2 -7.09 -18.43 -7.67
N SER A 3 -5.93 -18.36 -7.04
CA SER A 3 -5.66 -19.10 -5.82
C SER A 3 -6.61 -18.64 -4.71
N THR A 4 -6.93 -19.51 -3.75
CA THR A 4 -7.76 -19.18 -2.58
C THR A 4 -7.26 -17.93 -1.84
N TRP A 5 -5.97 -17.61 -1.92
CA TRP A 5 -5.33 -16.48 -1.25
C TRP A 5 -5.48 -15.14 -1.95
N THR A 6 -5.76 -15.12 -3.26
CA THR A 6 -5.67 -13.88 -4.06
C THR A 6 -6.61 -12.79 -3.53
N LYS A 7 -7.84 -13.15 -3.12
CA LYS A 7 -8.78 -12.20 -2.52
C LYS A 7 -8.28 -11.63 -1.19
N SER A 8 -7.80 -12.50 -0.30
CA SER A 8 -7.24 -12.10 1.00
C SER A 8 -6.01 -11.21 0.85
N LEU A 9 -5.14 -11.50 -0.12
CA LEU A 9 -3.95 -10.71 -0.41
C LEU A 9 -4.30 -9.33 -0.97
N ILE A 10 -5.32 -9.22 -1.84
CA ILE A 10 -5.80 -7.94 -2.35
C ILE A 10 -6.36 -7.08 -1.22
N GLU A 11 -7.20 -7.67 -0.36
CA GLU A 11 -7.73 -6.95 0.81
C GLU A 11 -6.64 -6.54 1.79
N LEU A 12 -5.63 -7.40 2.00
CA LEU A 12 -4.47 -7.06 2.81
C LEU A 12 -3.74 -5.83 2.24
N ILE A 13 -3.42 -5.85 0.94
CA ILE A 13 -2.76 -4.73 0.25
C ILE A 13 -3.58 -3.44 0.42
N ARG A 14 -4.89 -3.50 0.12
CA ARG A 14 -5.81 -2.36 0.23
C ARG A 14 -5.84 -1.79 1.65
N TRP A 15 -5.93 -2.67 2.66
CA TRP A 15 -6.00 -2.23 4.04
C TRP A 15 -4.67 -1.61 4.51
N THR A 16 -3.54 -2.23 4.18
CA THR A 16 -2.22 -1.70 4.55
C THR A 16 -1.84 -0.40 3.83
N SER A 17 -2.46 -0.10 2.69
CA SER A 17 -2.24 1.18 1.99
C SER A 17 -3.21 2.28 2.43
N ALA A 18 -4.41 1.91 2.92
CA ALA A 18 -5.48 2.86 3.26
C ALA A 18 -5.65 3.14 4.76
N ASP A 19 -4.97 2.39 5.64
CA ASP A 19 -5.17 2.48 7.07
C ASP A 19 -3.87 2.39 7.88
N LEU A 20 -3.91 2.92 9.11
CA LEU A 20 -2.82 2.87 10.08
C LEU A 20 -3.21 2.05 11.31
N PRO A 21 -2.23 1.36 11.93
CA PRO A 21 -2.39 0.77 13.24
C PRO A 21 -2.88 1.77 14.30
N ARG A 22 -3.70 1.27 15.23
CA ARG A 22 -4.36 2.10 16.25
C ARG A 22 -3.38 2.83 17.17
N ASP A 23 -2.26 2.21 17.48
CA ASP A 23 -1.18 2.78 18.30
C ASP A 23 -0.53 3.98 17.61
N VAL A 24 -0.26 3.88 16.31
CA VAL A 24 0.25 4.99 15.48
C VAL A 24 -0.75 6.14 15.45
N GLU A 25 -2.02 5.88 15.18
CA GLU A 25 -3.06 6.93 15.18
C GLU A 25 -3.20 7.57 16.57
N THR A 26 -3.12 6.78 17.64
CA THR A 26 -3.16 7.28 19.02
C THR A 26 -1.97 8.19 19.32
N ALA A 27 -0.78 7.83 18.85
CA ALA A 27 0.42 8.65 18.99
C ALA A 27 0.27 10.00 18.26
N LEU A 28 -0.25 10.01 17.02
CA LEU A 28 -0.54 11.23 16.27
C LEU A 28 -1.56 12.13 16.99
N ARG A 29 -2.65 11.54 17.52
CA ARG A 29 -3.65 12.27 18.31
C ARG A 29 -3.04 12.87 19.59
N LYS A 30 -2.14 12.16 20.25
CA LYS A 30 -1.42 12.65 21.44
C LYS A 30 -0.45 13.78 21.08
N ALA A 31 0.29 13.65 19.98
CA ALA A 31 1.15 14.71 19.46
C ALA A 31 0.36 15.98 19.18
N ARG A 32 -0.78 15.87 18.47
CA ARG A 32 -1.66 17.01 18.17
C ARG A 32 -2.12 17.75 19.43
N ARG A 33 -2.44 17.02 20.50
CA ARG A 33 -2.88 17.62 21.78
C ARG A 33 -1.77 18.38 22.51
N ARG A 34 -0.50 18.05 22.25
CA ARG A 34 0.66 18.72 22.86
C ARG A 34 1.04 20.01 22.12
N GLU A 35 0.64 20.13 20.85
CA GLU A 35 0.95 21.31 20.05
C GLU A 35 0.16 22.55 20.52
N LYS A 36 0.82 23.71 20.42
CA LYS A 36 0.19 25.01 20.71
C LYS A 36 -1.06 25.20 19.85
N PRO A 37 -2.15 25.77 20.41
CA PRO A 37 -3.31 26.14 19.61
C PRO A 37 -2.91 27.01 18.42
N GLN A 38 -3.53 26.75 17.25
CA GLN A 38 -3.30 27.50 15.99
C GLN A 38 -1.86 27.46 15.45
N SER A 39 -1.01 26.56 15.94
CA SER A 39 0.34 26.40 15.38
C SER A 39 0.33 25.68 14.02
N PRO A 40 1.31 25.95 13.14
CA PRO A 40 1.49 25.19 11.90
C PRO A 40 1.65 23.68 12.15
N ALA A 41 2.31 23.30 13.24
CA ALA A 41 2.50 21.89 13.60
C ALA A 41 1.17 21.21 13.97
N ARG A 42 0.30 21.91 14.73
CA ARG A 42 -1.04 21.42 15.04
C ARG A 42 -1.88 21.24 13.77
N TRP A 43 -1.85 22.23 12.88
CA TRP A 43 -2.56 22.18 11.61
C TRP A 43 -2.08 21.00 10.74
N ALA A 44 -0.77 20.77 10.65
CA ALA A 44 -0.22 19.63 9.91
C ALA A 44 -0.72 18.28 10.46
N LEU A 45 -0.72 18.11 11.80
CA LEU A 45 -1.23 16.89 12.43
C LEU A 45 -2.74 16.71 12.26
N GLU A 46 -3.51 17.79 12.24
CA GLU A 46 -4.95 17.77 11.92
C GLU A 46 -5.18 17.29 10.49
N THR A 47 -4.46 17.85 9.52
CA THR A 47 -4.51 17.43 8.12
C THR A 47 -4.14 15.95 7.94
N ILE A 48 -3.10 15.46 8.64
CA ILE A 48 -2.71 14.05 8.60
C ILE A 48 -3.85 13.16 9.14
N LEU A 49 -4.43 13.50 10.29
CA LEU A 49 -5.52 12.74 10.91
C LEU A 49 -6.80 12.73 10.06
N ASP A 50 -7.11 13.86 9.40
CA ASP A 50 -8.23 13.94 8.47
C ASP A 50 -7.99 13.10 7.22
N ASN A 51 -6.78 13.11 6.68
CA ASN A 51 -6.39 12.25 5.57
C ASN A 51 -6.52 10.77 5.94
N ILE A 52 -6.07 10.36 7.13
CA ILE A 52 -6.23 8.97 7.61
C ILE A 52 -7.71 8.57 7.65
N ARG A 53 -8.58 9.44 8.18
CA ARG A 53 -10.03 9.20 8.22
C ARG A 53 -10.63 9.04 6.82
N LEU A 54 -10.24 9.92 5.88
CA LEU A 54 -10.75 9.89 4.51
C LEU A 54 -10.25 8.67 3.73
N ALA A 55 -8.96 8.34 3.86
CA ALA A 55 -8.33 7.16 3.24
C ALA A 55 -9.03 5.87 3.69
N ARG A 56 -9.21 5.69 5.01
CA ARG A 56 -9.92 4.53 5.59
C ARG A 56 -11.35 4.42 5.07
N ALA A 57 -12.10 5.53 5.05
CA ALA A 57 -13.49 5.53 4.60
C ALA A 57 -13.64 5.21 3.10
N ARG A 58 -12.68 5.63 2.28
CA ARG A 58 -12.70 5.46 0.82
C ARG A 58 -11.98 4.19 0.36
N GLY A 59 -11.22 3.53 1.23
CA GLY A 59 -10.32 2.44 0.85
C GLY A 59 -9.24 2.89 -0.13
N ALA A 60 -8.85 4.17 -0.07
CA ALA A 60 -7.87 4.79 -0.95
C ALA A 60 -6.51 4.92 -0.26
N PRO A 61 -5.39 4.93 -0.99
CA PRO A 61 -4.07 5.06 -0.40
C PRO A 61 -3.92 6.31 0.48
N LEU A 62 -3.28 6.15 1.64
CA LEU A 62 -2.94 7.23 2.58
C LEU A 62 -2.00 8.27 1.96
N CYS A 63 -1.10 7.83 1.08
CA CYS A 63 -0.09 8.66 0.46
C CYS A 63 -0.09 8.45 -1.06
N GLN A 64 0.40 9.45 -1.79
CA GLN A 64 0.60 9.37 -3.24
C GLN A 64 1.65 8.30 -3.59
N ASP A 65 2.67 8.11 -2.76
CA ASP A 65 3.62 7.02 -2.88
C ASP A 65 3.20 5.84 -2.00
N THR A 66 2.86 4.70 -2.62
CA THR A 66 2.48 3.47 -1.90
C THR A 66 3.68 2.60 -1.52
N GLY A 67 4.90 3.08 -1.77
CA GLY A 67 6.15 2.41 -1.38
C GLY A 67 6.40 1.08 -2.10
N THR A 68 7.35 0.32 -1.58
CA THR A 68 7.66 -1.04 -2.04
C THR A 68 6.94 -2.05 -1.15
N LEU A 69 6.33 -3.06 -1.78
CA LEU A 69 5.66 -4.13 -1.04
C LEU A 69 6.65 -5.19 -0.59
N LEU A 70 6.74 -5.41 0.72
CA LEU A 70 7.53 -6.48 1.32
C LEU A 70 6.57 -7.47 2.00
N PHE A 71 6.69 -8.75 1.65
CA PHE A 71 5.90 -9.82 2.23
C PHE A 71 6.81 -10.72 3.06
N TYR A 72 6.51 -10.86 4.35
CA TYR A 72 7.11 -11.85 5.23
C TYR A 72 6.14 -13.02 5.34
N CYS A 73 6.58 -14.20 4.95
CA CYS A 73 5.73 -15.39 4.90
C CYS A 73 6.37 -16.52 5.72
N GLU A 74 5.73 -16.87 6.83
CA GLU A 74 6.02 -18.08 7.57
C GLU A 74 5.13 -19.21 7.04
N VAL A 75 5.75 -20.31 6.62
CA VAL A 75 5.06 -21.43 5.98
C VAL A 75 5.53 -22.75 6.58
N PRO A 76 4.68 -23.80 6.61
CA PRO A 76 5.08 -25.09 7.14
C PRO A 76 6.14 -25.76 6.26
N LEU A 77 6.82 -26.77 6.83
CA LEU A 77 7.80 -27.58 6.10
C LEU A 77 7.14 -28.21 4.85
N ARG A 78 7.84 -28.18 3.71
CA ARG A 78 7.37 -28.68 2.39
C ARG A 78 6.20 -27.90 1.76
N PHE A 79 5.90 -26.69 2.24
CA PHE A 79 4.92 -25.82 1.59
C PHE A 79 5.38 -25.34 0.20
N ASP A 80 4.46 -25.28 -0.76
CA ASP A 80 4.73 -24.76 -2.11
C ASP A 80 4.79 -23.24 -2.11
N THR A 81 5.99 -22.70 -1.88
CA THR A 81 6.25 -21.25 -1.90
C THR A 81 6.08 -20.64 -3.28
N ARG A 82 6.27 -21.40 -4.38
CA ARG A 82 6.12 -20.87 -5.75
C ARG A 82 4.66 -20.50 -6.02
N ARG A 83 3.73 -21.34 -5.56
CA ARG A 83 2.29 -21.06 -5.68
C ARG A 83 1.89 -19.82 -4.88
N LEU A 84 2.44 -19.63 -3.68
CA LEU A 84 2.20 -18.42 -2.88
C LEU A 84 2.79 -17.17 -3.54
N THR A 85 4.03 -17.22 -4.02
CA THR A 85 4.65 -16.11 -4.76
C THR A 85 3.83 -15.74 -5.99
N ALA A 86 3.36 -16.72 -6.76
CA ALA A 86 2.49 -16.46 -7.91
C ALA A 86 1.16 -15.79 -7.51
N ALA A 87 0.57 -16.20 -6.38
CA ALA A 87 -0.63 -15.59 -5.83
C ALA A 87 -0.41 -14.15 -5.37
N ILE A 88 0.71 -13.87 -4.69
CA ILE A 88 1.13 -12.53 -4.28
C ILE A 88 1.31 -11.65 -5.52
N HIS A 89 2.06 -12.10 -6.52
CA HIS A 89 2.22 -11.34 -7.75
C HIS A 89 0.86 -11.04 -8.40
N ALA A 90 -0.02 -12.03 -8.53
CA ALA A 90 -1.36 -11.82 -9.11
C ALA A 90 -2.18 -10.79 -8.32
N ALA A 91 -2.15 -10.86 -6.99
CA ALA A 91 -2.83 -9.91 -6.11
C ALA A 91 -2.28 -8.48 -6.27
N VAL A 92 -0.96 -8.32 -6.32
CA VAL A 92 -0.32 -7.02 -6.55
C VAL A 92 -0.74 -6.46 -7.90
N ARG A 93 -0.70 -7.26 -8.97
CA ARG A 93 -1.13 -6.79 -10.30
C ARG A 93 -2.58 -6.30 -10.28
N GLN A 94 -3.46 -7.04 -9.62
CA GLN A 94 -4.87 -6.71 -9.54
C GLN A 94 -5.10 -5.45 -8.69
N ALA A 95 -4.48 -5.35 -7.51
CA ALA A 95 -4.60 -4.19 -6.63
C ALA A 95 -4.07 -2.91 -7.28
N THR A 96 -2.95 -2.98 -8.01
CA THR A 96 -2.44 -1.86 -8.81
C THR A 96 -3.42 -1.46 -9.92
N GLY A 97 -4.00 -2.44 -10.64
CA GLY A 97 -5.03 -2.16 -11.66
C GLY A 97 -6.33 -1.57 -11.10
N GLN A 98 -6.64 -1.83 -9.84
CA GLN A 98 -7.79 -1.26 -9.11
C GLN A 98 -7.50 0.12 -8.49
N GLY A 99 -6.26 0.62 -8.59
CA GLY A 99 -5.86 1.91 -8.02
C GLY A 99 -5.52 1.88 -6.53
N SER A 100 -5.45 0.70 -5.90
CA SER A 100 -5.02 0.57 -4.49
C SER A 100 -3.52 0.79 -4.29
N LEU A 101 -2.74 0.82 -5.38
CA LEU A 101 -1.30 1.04 -5.39
C LEU A 101 -0.92 1.97 -6.54
N ARG A 102 0.10 2.81 -6.30
CA ARG A 102 0.74 3.59 -7.35
C ARG A 102 1.84 2.76 -8.02
N PRO A 103 1.91 2.69 -9.35
CA PRO A 103 3.03 2.09 -10.07
C PRO A 103 4.28 2.97 -9.93
N ASN A 104 5.07 2.76 -8.88
CA ASN A 104 6.23 3.58 -8.52
C ASN A 104 7.58 2.88 -8.77
N THR A 105 7.58 1.60 -9.17
CA THR A 105 8.81 0.83 -9.40
C THR A 105 9.26 0.97 -10.86
N ILE A 106 10.53 1.28 -11.06
CA ILE A 106 11.18 1.44 -12.37
C ILE A 106 12.26 0.37 -12.54
N ASP A 107 12.32 -0.23 -13.72
CA ASP A 107 13.42 -1.11 -14.12
C ASP A 107 14.64 -0.25 -14.47
N PRO A 108 15.78 -0.42 -13.76
CA PRO A 108 16.96 0.42 -13.95
C PRO A 108 17.62 0.24 -15.32
N LEU A 109 17.43 -0.89 -16.00
CA LEU A 109 18.05 -1.15 -17.31
C LEU A 109 17.23 -0.52 -18.44
N THR A 110 15.90 -0.58 -18.34
CA THR A 110 15.00 -0.10 -19.39
C THR A 110 14.45 1.30 -19.13
N GLY A 111 14.51 1.79 -17.89
CA GLY A 111 13.87 3.03 -17.45
C GLY A 111 12.34 2.96 -17.45
N CYS A 112 11.75 1.79 -17.72
CA CYS A 112 10.32 1.59 -17.83
C CYS A 112 9.71 1.26 -16.47
N SER A 113 8.42 1.57 -16.27
CA SER A 113 7.71 1.12 -15.07
C SER A 113 7.58 -0.40 -15.06
N CYS A 114 7.91 -1.02 -13.92
CA CYS A 114 7.68 -2.44 -13.66
C CYS A 114 6.18 -2.76 -13.48
N ALA A 115 5.31 -1.75 -13.56
CA ALA A 115 3.89 -1.92 -13.39
C ALA A 115 3.28 -2.79 -14.50
N PRO A 116 2.51 -3.82 -14.16
CA PRO A 116 1.96 -4.79 -15.11
C PRO A 116 1.02 -4.18 -16.15
N ALA A 117 0.46 -2.99 -15.90
CA ALA A 117 -0.48 -2.32 -16.78
C ALA A 117 0.17 -1.27 -17.71
N LEU A 118 1.47 -0.98 -17.55
CA LEU A 118 2.17 0.11 -18.25
C LEU A 118 3.31 -0.36 -19.16
N GLN A 119 3.42 -1.66 -19.44
CA GLN A 119 4.36 -2.20 -20.43
C GLN A 119 3.85 -1.98 -21.87
N ARG A 120 3.79 -0.72 -22.30
CA ARG A 120 3.81 -0.35 -23.72
C ARG A 120 4.80 0.79 -23.90
N VAL A 121 6.08 0.45 -23.96
CA VAL A 121 7.10 1.35 -24.51
C VAL A 121 7.53 0.73 -25.84
N PRO A 122 7.33 1.40 -26.99
CA PRO A 122 7.84 0.91 -28.26
C PRO A 122 9.38 0.87 -28.22
N PRO A 123 10.02 -0.08 -28.92
CA PRO A 123 11.48 -0.08 -29.02
C PRO A 123 11.96 1.22 -29.67
N LYS A 124 13.09 1.75 -29.18
CA LYS A 124 13.82 2.83 -29.85
C LYS A 124 14.31 2.37 -31.22
#